data_AF-A0A7W0PEP9-F1
#
_entry.id   AF-A0A7W0PEP9-F1
#
_cell.length_a   1.000
_cell.length_b   1.000
_cell.length_c   1.000
_cell.angle_alpha   90.00
_cell.angle_beta   90.00
_cell.angle_gamma   90.00
#
_symmetry.space_group_name_H-M   'P 1'
#
loop_
_entity.id
_entity.type
_entity.pdbx_description
1 polymer ?
#
loop_
_entity_poly.entity_id
_entity_poly.type
_entity_poly.pdbx_seq_one_letter_code
_entity_poly.pdbx_strand_id
1 'polypeptide(L)' 'LVARVDLKADRQAGVLRVQSAHGERRIDVGSVSQQLATELSYMAAWMGLDRVEVGDRGDLAEALRAAP' A
#
# COMPACT_ATOMS: atom_id res chain seq x y z
N LEU A 1 -15.18 6.50 -1.04
CA LEU A 1 -13.87 5.88 -1.33
C LEU A 1 -12.81 6.95 -1.13
N VAL A 2 -11.60 6.58 -0.68
CA VAL A 2 -10.48 7.53 -0.44
C VAL A 2 -9.22 7.15 -1.21
N ALA A 3 -8.98 5.85 -1.39
CA ALA A 3 -7.93 5.31 -2.23
C ALA A 3 -8.35 3.92 -2.76
N ARG A 4 -7.67 3.47 -3.81
CA ARG A 4 -7.74 2.11 -4.35
C ARG A 4 -6.32 1.58 -4.51
N VAL A 5 -6.10 0.33 -4.11
CA VAL A 5 -4.82 -0.36 -4.24
C VAL A 5 -5.01 -1.71 -4.93
N ASP A 6 -4.10 -2.04 -5.84
CA ASP A 6 -4.01 -3.36 -6.45
C ASP A 6 -3.00 -4.20 -5.66
N LEU A 7 -3.45 -5.30 -5.07
CA LEU A 7 -2.67 -6.11 -4.13
C LEU A 7 -2.43 -7.52 -4.66
N LYS A 8 -1.19 -8.00 -4.53
CA LYS A 8 -0.82 -9.39 -4.79
C LYS A 8 -0.07 -9.98 -3.61
N ALA A 9 -0.58 -11.08 -3.07
CA ALA A 9 0.15 -11.89 -2.10
C ALA A 9 1.20 -12.76 -2.81
N ASP A 10 2.46 -12.35 -2.74
CA ASP A 10 3.60 -13.11 -3.23
C ASP A 10 4.14 -14.01 -2.11
N ARG A 11 3.54 -15.19 -1.98
CA ARG A 11 3.88 -16.15 -0.93
C ARG A 11 5.27 -16.76 -1.07
N GLN A 12 5.81 -16.82 -2.29
CA GLN A 12 7.18 -17.31 -2.50
C GLN A 12 8.21 -16.32 -1.95
N ALA A 13 7.94 -15.01 -2.10
CA ALA A 13 8.81 -13.96 -1.58
C ALA A 13 8.51 -13.53 -0.13
N GLY A 14 7.37 -13.95 0.42
CA GLY A 14 6.88 -13.51 1.73
C GLY A 14 6.40 -12.05 1.73
N VAL A 15 5.81 -11.58 0.62
CA VAL A 15 5.51 -10.15 0.41
C VAL A 15 4.06 -9.89 0.01
N LEU A 16 3.46 -8.85 0.59
CA LEU A 16 2.26 -8.22 0.03
C LEU A 16 2.69 -7.12 -0.96
N ARG A 17 2.53 -7.37 -2.26
CA ARG A 17 2.90 -6.42 -3.31
C ARG A 17 1.75 -5.45 -3.58
N VAL A 18 2.01 -4.15 -3.47
CA VAL A 18 1.13 -3.10 -3.97
C VAL A 18 1.55 -2.78 -5.40
N GLN A 19 0.79 -3.32 -6.36
CA GLN A 19 1.07 -3.21 -7.79
C GLN A 19 0.71 -1.83 -8.35
N SER A 20 -0.29 -1.17 -7.75
CA SER A 20 -0.59 0.24 -7.98
C SER A 20 -1.37 0.83 -6.80
N ALA A 21 -1.25 2.14 -6.60
CA ALA A 21 -1.98 2.89 -5.56
C ALA A 21 -2.52 4.21 -6.10
N HIS A 22 -3.83 4.41 -6.00
CA HIS A 22 -4.53 5.57 -6.55
C HIS A 22 -5.38 6.27 -5.49
N GLY A 23 -5.19 7.57 -5.31
CA GLY A 23 -6.02 8.41 -4.45
C GLY A 23 -7.33 8.83 -5.13
N GLU A 24 -8.33 9.19 -4.33
CA GLU A 24 -9.46 9.96 -4.82
C GLU A 24 -9.12 11.47 -4.88
N ARG A 25 -9.92 12.24 -5.62
CA ARG A 25 -9.69 13.69 -5.72
C ARG A 25 -9.81 14.36 -4.34
N ARG A 26 -8.88 15.29 -4.06
CA ARG A 26 -8.85 16.14 -2.85
C ARG A 26 -8.65 15.38 -1.54
N ILE A 27 -8.01 14.22 -1.57
CA ILE A 27 -7.54 13.58 -0.34
C ILE A 27 -6.33 14.32 0.23
N ASP A 28 -6.14 14.19 1.54
CA ASP A 28 -4.84 14.47 2.17
C ASP A 28 -3.90 13.30 1.87
N VAL A 29 -3.01 13.50 0.90
CA VAL A 29 -2.06 12.47 0.45
C VAL A 29 -1.16 11.97 1.60
N GLY A 30 -0.72 12.87 2.48
CA GLY A 30 0.17 12.51 3.59
C GLY A 30 -0.55 11.65 4.63
N SER A 31 -1.72 12.11 5.09
CA SER A 31 -2.53 11.37 6.06
C SER A 31 -3.02 10.03 5.50
N VAL A 32 -3.49 10.00 4.25
CA VAL A 32 -3.97 8.77 3.61
C VAL A 32 -2.84 7.76 3.38
N SER A 33 -1.67 8.19 2.90
CA SER A 33 -0.54 7.27 2.68
C SER A 33 -0.03 6.65 3.99
N GLN A 34 0.07 7.44 5.07
CA GLN A 34 0.50 6.94 6.37
C GLN A 34 -0.47 5.92 6.98
N GLN A 35 -1.77 6.23 6.96
CA GLN A 35 -2.78 5.30 7.46
C GLN A 35 -2.85 4.03 6.59
N LEU A 36 -2.78 4.19 5.27
CA LEU A 36 -2.78 3.06 4.34
C LEU A 36 -1.56 2.15 4.52
N ALA A 37 -0.36 2.69 4.75
CA ALA A 37 0.84 1.89 5.03
C ALA A 37 0.67 1.01 6.29
N THR A 38 0.06 1.58 7.33
CA THR A 38 -0.27 0.87 8.58
C THR A 38 -1.26 -0.28 8.32
N GLU A 39 -2.35 -0.01 7.60
CA GLU A 39 -3.35 -1.03 7.26
C GLU A 39 -2.80 -2.14 6.36
N LEU A 40 -1.94 -1.80 5.39
CA LEU A 40 -1.27 -2.78 4.54
C LEU A 40 -0.33 -3.68 5.34
N SER A 41 0.36 -3.13 6.33
CA SER A 41 1.22 -3.90 7.24
C SER A 41 0.41 -4.87 8.09
N TYR A 42 -0.75 -4.44 8.62
CA TYR A 42 -1.67 -5.33 9.33
C TYR A 42 -2.24 -6.42 8.41
N MET A 43 -2.58 -6.08 7.16
CA MET A 43 -3.04 -7.06 6.19
C MET A 43 -1.96 -8.08 5.84
N ALA A 44 -0.72 -7.66 5.63
CA ALA A 44 0.41 -8.55 5.39
C ALA A 44 0.61 -9.53 6.55
N ALA A 45 0.60 -9.02 7.80
CA ALA A 45 0.70 -9.84 9.00
C ALA A 45 -0.45 -10.87 9.11
N TRP A 46 -1.70 -10.45 8.87
CA TRP A 46 -2.85 -11.36 8.87
C TRP A 46 -2.74 -12.47 7.82
N MET A 47 -2.13 -12.17 6.67
CA MET A 47 -1.91 -13.13 5.60
C MET A 47 -0.67 -14.01 5.79
N GLY A 48 0.11 -13.81 6.85
CA GLY A 48 1.37 -14.52 7.11
C GLY A 48 2.50 -14.12 6.15
N LEU A 49 2.56 -12.84 5.76
CA LEU A 49 3.59 -12.25 4.90
C LEU A 49 4.48 -11.33 5.75
N ASP A 50 5.78 -11.27 5.41
CA ASP A 50 6.79 -10.60 6.24
C ASP A 50 6.86 -9.09 6.03
N ARG A 51 6.52 -8.61 4.83
CA ARG A 51 6.62 -7.19 4.46
C ARG A 51 5.68 -6.78 3.34
N VAL A 52 5.55 -5.47 3.17
CA VAL A 52 4.85 -4.83 2.06
C VAL A 52 5.89 -4.26 1.09
N GLU A 53 5.71 -4.49 -0.20
CA GLU A 53 6.51 -3.84 -1.25
C GLU A 53 5.60 -3.04 -2.17
N VAL A 54 5.89 -1.74 -2.32
CA VAL A 54 5.07 -0.83 -3.12
C VAL A 54 5.76 -0.53 -4.43
N GLY A 55 5.02 -0.68 -5.54
CA GLY A 55 5.48 -0.34 -6.87
C GLY A 55 5.51 1.16 -7.14
N ASP A 56 5.63 1.53 -8.40
CA ASP A 56 5.73 2.91 -8.89
C ASP A 56 4.44 3.42 -9.56
N ARG A 57 3.45 2.56 -9.78
CA ARG A 57 2.22 2.92 -10.51
C ARG A 57 1.18 3.59 -9.62
N GLY A 58 0.74 4.78 -10.05
CA GLY A 58 -0.39 5.52 -9.46
C GLY A 58 0.04 6.73 -8.64
N ASP A 59 -0.86 7.70 -8.52
CA ASP A 59 -0.59 9.02 -7.93
C ASP A 59 -0.36 9.00 -6.41
N LEU A 60 -0.70 7.88 -5.75
CA LEU A 60 -0.45 7.67 -4.33
C LEU A 60 0.80 6.83 -4.05
N ALA A 61 1.39 6.20 -5.08
CA ALA A 61 2.44 5.19 -4.91
C ALA A 61 3.73 5.77 -4.31
N GLU A 62 4.13 6.97 -4.71
CA GLU A 62 5.32 7.63 -4.18
C GLU A 62 5.17 7.99 -2.70
N ALA A 63 4.07 8.62 -2.33
CA ALA A 63 3.77 8.96 -0.94
C ALA A 63 3.67 7.70 -0.07
N LEU A 64 3.05 6.64 -0.60
CA LEU A 64 2.94 5.36 0.10
C LEU A 64 4.29 4.66 0.30
N ARG A 65 5.23 4.78 -0.64
CA ARG A 65 6.61 4.27 -0.47
C ARG A 65 7.42 5.04 0.58
N ALA A 66 7.13 6.33 0.73
CA ALA A 66 7.78 7.20 1.70
C ALA A 66 7.15 7.12 3.10
N ALA A 67 5.95 6.52 3.20
CA ALA A 67 5.27 6.31 4.46
C ALA A 67 5.99 5.23 5.30
N PRO A 68 6.03 5.38 6.63
CA PRO A 68 6.69 4.46 7.55
C PRO A 68 5.97 3.11 7.71
#